data_AF-A0ABD6DZN3-F1
#
_entry.id   AF-A0ABD6DZN3-F1
#
_cell.length_a   1.000
_cell.length_b   1.000
_cell.length_c   1.000
_cell.angle_alpha   90.00
_cell.angle_beta   90.00
_cell.angle_gamma   90.00
#
_symmetry.space_group_name_H-M   'P 1'
#
loop_
_entity.id
_entity.type
_entity.pdbx_description
1 polymer ?
#
loop_
_entity_poly.entity_id
_entity_poly.type
_entity_poly.pdbx_seq_one_letter_code
_entity_poly.pdbx_strand_id
1 'polypeptide(L)'
;MKIQHAFTLAGAAVHSIRYFLAGDVRFPHDRLGYVLELQDGDRFSVYRETTLRAARADAVEEPAVLVFRIDVTQREAAAGLREVLFAPVANVATPFFLGLPGFRRKLWLAGEQSGAYLELYEWDSTADAERFVDVMESLLAPFDSLGSTTFEVVEGATVEEYVAARPLAWRATASIGRQSGEDGQRSVRFALLALALVAAGYAVWRFCSRRGRVARSGKEA
;
A
#
# COMPACT_ATOMS: atom_id res chain seq x y z
N MET A 1 -11.84 14.03 2.75
CA MET A 1 -12.13 12.59 2.83
C MET A 1 -13.62 12.35 3.09
N LYS A 2 -14.33 11.66 2.17
CA LYS A 2 -15.74 11.31 2.35
C LYS A 2 -15.92 10.29 3.49
N ILE A 3 -17.05 10.32 4.20
CA ILE A 3 -17.34 9.44 5.35
C ILE A 3 -17.26 7.95 4.96
N GLN A 4 -17.65 7.61 3.72
CA GLN A 4 -17.59 6.24 3.21
C GLN A 4 -16.16 5.68 3.21
N HIS A 5 -15.17 6.45 2.74
CA HIS A 5 -13.76 6.02 2.77
C HIS A 5 -13.25 5.79 4.21
N ALA A 6 -13.73 6.57 5.18
CA ALA A 6 -13.35 6.38 6.59
C ALA A 6 -13.83 5.03 7.15
N PHE A 7 -15.05 4.61 6.80
CA PHE A 7 -15.56 3.29 7.17
C PHE A 7 -14.82 2.17 6.46
N THR A 8 -14.52 2.33 5.16
CA THR A 8 -13.71 1.38 4.39
C THR A 8 -12.33 1.19 5.02
N LEU A 9 -11.63 2.28 5.38
CA LEU A 9 -10.33 2.24 6.05
C LEU A 9 -10.40 1.60 7.44
N ALA A 10 -11.45 1.88 8.22
CA ALA A 10 -11.64 1.26 9.54
C ALA A 10 -11.89 -0.25 9.42
N GLY A 11 -12.72 -0.67 8.47
CA GLY A 11 -12.95 -2.09 8.16
C GLY A 11 -11.65 -2.77 7.72
N ALA A 12 -10.89 -2.12 6.82
CA ALA A 12 -9.60 -2.63 6.37
C ALA A 12 -8.61 -2.79 7.53
N ALA A 13 -8.52 -1.82 8.44
CA ALA A 13 -7.64 -1.94 9.61
C ALA A 13 -7.97 -3.18 10.47
N VAL A 14 -9.25 -3.48 10.69
CA VAL A 14 -9.67 -4.68 11.43
C VAL A 14 -9.29 -5.97 10.71
N HIS A 15 -9.54 -6.06 9.39
CA HIS A 15 -9.16 -7.23 8.60
C HIS A 15 -7.65 -7.43 8.56
N SER A 16 -6.87 -6.36 8.44
CA SER A 16 -5.41 -6.41 8.50
C SER A 16 -4.92 -6.97 9.83
N ILE A 17 -5.46 -6.49 10.96
CA ILE A 17 -5.12 -7.05 12.28
C ILE A 17 -5.42 -8.55 12.31
N ARG A 18 -6.58 -8.97 11.81
CA ARG A 18 -6.94 -10.39 11.74
C ARG A 18 -5.94 -11.19 10.90
N TYR A 19 -5.56 -10.71 9.71
CA TYR A 19 -4.57 -11.39 8.86
C TYR A 19 -3.20 -11.48 9.53
N PHE A 20 -2.76 -10.44 10.24
CA PHE A 20 -1.51 -10.50 11.01
C PHE A 20 -1.58 -11.51 12.16
N LEU A 21 -2.67 -11.51 12.93
CA LEU A 21 -2.86 -12.45 14.04
C LEU A 21 -2.99 -13.91 13.57
N ALA A 22 -3.58 -14.12 12.39
CA ALA A 22 -3.70 -15.43 11.77
C ALA A 22 -2.41 -15.92 11.10
N GLY A 23 -1.41 -15.04 10.90
CA GLY A 23 -0.18 -15.38 10.17
C GLY A 23 -0.37 -15.50 8.65
N ASP A 24 -1.42 -14.87 8.12
CA ASP A 24 -1.75 -14.87 6.69
C ASP A 24 -0.90 -13.89 5.89
N VAL A 25 -0.32 -12.88 6.55
CA VAL A 25 0.58 -11.92 5.88
C VAL A 25 1.97 -12.53 5.71
N ARG A 26 2.47 -12.51 4.48
CA ARG A 26 3.80 -13.01 4.11
C ARG A 26 4.62 -11.90 3.48
N PHE A 27 5.94 -11.97 3.69
CA PHE A 27 6.93 -11.10 3.08
C PHE A 27 7.92 -11.99 2.30
N PRO A 28 7.61 -12.35 1.04
CA PRO A 28 8.51 -13.10 0.19
C PRO A 28 9.81 -12.33 -0.07
N HIS A 29 10.91 -13.06 -0.27
CA HIS A 29 12.23 -12.48 -0.52
C HIS A 29 12.82 -12.89 -1.88
N ASP A 30 12.13 -13.74 -2.63
CA ASP A 30 12.57 -14.35 -3.89
C ASP A 30 12.79 -13.32 -5.02
N ARG A 31 12.04 -12.23 -5.02
CA ARG A 31 12.14 -11.16 -6.03
C ARG A 31 12.95 -9.95 -5.59
N LEU A 32 13.48 -9.93 -4.37
CA LEU A 32 14.21 -8.76 -3.90
C LEU A 32 15.46 -8.52 -4.77
N GLY A 33 15.61 -7.29 -5.24
CA GLY A 33 16.65 -6.87 -6.16
C GLY A 33 16.36 -7.14 -7.64
N TYR A 34 15.25 -7.79 -7.99
CA TYR A 34 14.83 -7.89 -9.39
C TYR A 34 14.51 -6.49 -9.91
N VAL A 35 14.91 -6.23 -11.16
CA VAL A 35 14.67 -4.94 -11.81
C VAL A 35 13.56 -5.10 -12.84
N LEU A 36 12.61 -4.18 -12.80
CA LEU A 36 11.60 -3.95 -13.83
C LEU A 36 12.06 -2.76 -14.67
N GLU A 37 12.23 -2.97 -15.97
CA GLU A 37 12.67 -1.95 -16.94
C GLU A 37 11.47 -1.56 -17.82
N LEU A 38 11.13 -0.27 -17.88
CA LEU A 38 10.05 0.30 -18.71
C LEU A 38 10.56 0.62 -20.13
N GLN A 39 9.63 0.87 -21.06
CA GLN A 39 9.97 1.19 -22.46
C GLN A 39 10.77 2.47 -22.63
N ASP A 40 10.52 3.46 -21.79
CA ASP A 40 11.24 4.73 -21.74
C ASP A 40 12.66 4.59 -21.16
N GLY A 41 13.02 3.39 -20.68
CA GLY A 41 14.31 3.08 -20.07
C GLY A 41 14.31 3.26 -18.56
N ASP A 42 13.21 3.68 -17.94
CA ASP A 42 13.12 3.79 -16.48
C ASP A 42 13.27 2.42 -15.82
N ARG A 43 14.06 2.35 -14.75
CA ARG A 43 14.37 1.10 -14.03
C ARG A 43 13.92 1.18 -12.59
N PHE A 44 13.17 0.17 -12.17
CA PHE A 44 12.65 0.05 -10.82
C PHE A 44 13.08 -1.27 -10.19
N SER A 45 13.68 -1.20 -9.01
CA SER A 45 14.16 -2.36 -8.27
C SER A 45 13.17 -2.77 -7.19
N VAL A 46 12.80 -4.05 -7.16
CA VAL A 46 11.94 -4.59 -6.10
C VAL A 46 12.74 -4.59 -4.80
N TYR A 47 12.27 -3.86 -3.79
CA TYR A 47 12.91 -3.83 -2.47
C TYR A 47 12.02 -4.42 -1.38
N ARG A 48 10.73 -4.65 -1.67
CA ARG A 48 9.81 -5.30 -0.74
C ARG A 48 8.64 -5.94 -1.49
N GLU A 49 8.22 -7.10 -1.01
CA GLU A 49 7.00 -7.76 -1.44
C GLU A 49 6.13 -8.10 -0.21
N THR A 50 4.81 -7.98 -0.35
CA THR A 50 3.83 -8.39 0.65
C THR A 50 2.73 -9.17 -0.02
N THR A 51 2.41 -10.35 0.50
CA THR A 51 1.38 -11.24 -0.04
C THR A 51 0.45 -11.72 1.07
N LEU A 52 -0.82 -11.98 0.73
CA LEU A 52 -1.74 -12.72 1.59
C LEU A 52 -1.76 -14.20 1.20
N ARG A 53 -1.58 -15.06 2.21
CA ARG A 53 -1.60 -16.52 2.05
C ARG A 53 -2.95 -17.01 1.55
N ALA A 54 -4.04 -16.53 2.14
CA ALA A 54 -5.39 -16.98 1.81
C ALA A 54 -5.71 -16.71 0.34
N ALA A 55 -5.39 -15.49 -0.15
CA ALA A 55 -5.55 -15.11 -1.54
C ALA A 55 -4.87 -16.10 -2.51
N ARG A 56 -3.63 -16.51 -2.23
CA ARG A 56 -2.86 -17.40 -3.14
C ARG A 56 -3.49 -18.77 -3.34
N ALA A 57 -4.28 -19.27 -2.39
CA ALA A 57 -4.89 -20.60 -2.49
C ALA A 57 -6.09 -20.61 -3.44
N ASP A 58 -6.76 -19.48 -3.62
CA ASP A 58 -7.98 -19.35 -4.41
C ASP A 58 -7.62 -18.92 -5.84
N ALA A 59 -8.05 -19.71 -6.82
CA ALA A 59 -8.03 -19.30 -8.22
C ALA A 59 -9.09 -18.21 -8.42
N VAL A 60 -8.69 -17.12 -9.07
CA VAL A 60 -9.55 -15.97 -9.35
C VAL A 60 -9.80 -15.95 -10.85
N GLU A 61 -11.07 -15.81 -11.25
CA GLU A 61 -11.45 -15.80 -12.67
C GLU A 61 -11.11 -14.48 -13.36
N GLU A 62 -11.20 -13.35 -12.63
CA GLU A 62 -11.02 -12.01 -13.19
C GLU A 62 -10.06 -11.14 -12.34
N PRO A 63 -8.79 -11.56 -12.17
CA PRO A 63 -7.84 -10.80 -11.37
C PRO A 63 -7.55 -9.44 -12.02
N ALA A 64 -7.13 -8.47 -11.21
CA ALA A 64 -6.71 -7.17 -11.72
C ALA A 64 -5.37 -6.74 -11.13
N VAL A 65 -4.58 -6.03 -11.93
CA VAL A 65 -3.36 -5.36 -11.48
C VAL A 65 -3.61 -3.86 -11.40
N LEU A 66 -3.30 -3.26 -10.24
CA LEU A 66 -3.15 -1.82 -10.14
C LEU A 66 -1.67 -1.44 -10.19
N VAL A 67 -1.33 -0.59 -11.13
CA VAL A 67 -0.03 0.07 -11.26
C VAL A 67 -0.16 1.46 -10.64
N PHE A 68 0.63 1.73 -9.62
CA PHE A 68 0.66 3.03 -8.97
C PHE A 68 2.07 3.60 -9.04
N ARG A 69 2.23 4.74 -9.72
CA ARG A 69 3.51 5.42 -9.87
C ARG A 69 3.48 6.77 -9.16
N ILE A 70 4.58 7.09 -8.51
CA ILE A 70 4.81 8.36 -7.83
C ILE A 70 6.12 8.93 -8.32
N ASP A 71 6.09 10.18 -8.77
CA ASP A 71 7.27 10.96 -9.11
C ASP A 71 7.29 12.24 -8.27
N VAL A 72 8.10 12.22 -7.22
CA VAL A 72 8.31 13.40 -6.35
C VAL A 72 9.32 14.34 -6.99
N THR A 73 8.89 15.53 -7.33
CA THR A 73 9.72 16.52 -8.05
C THR A 73 10.62 17.33 -7.12
N GLN A 74 10.22 17.49 -5.84
CA GLN A 74 10.97 18.24 -4.84
C GLN A 74 12.05 17.37 -4.22
N ARG A 75 13.32 17.79 -4.32
CA ARG A 75 14.48 16.97 -3.94
C ARG A 75 14.56 16.67 -2.45
N GLU A 76 14.28 17.65 -1.60
CA GLU A 76 14.24 17.46 -0.14
C GLU A 76 13.10 16.52 0.26
N ALA A 77 11.93 16.69 -0.36
CA ALA A 77 10.78 15.82 -0.14
C ALA A 77 11.04 14.39 -0.63
N ALA A 78 11.71 14.22 -1.78
CA ALA A 78 12.09 12.92 -2.32
C ALA A 78 13.06 12.17 -1.41
N ALA A 79 14.04 12.89 -0.83
CA ALA A 79 14.97 12.31 0.13
C ALA A 79 14.28 11.90 1.44
N GLY A 80 13.41 12.76 1.99
CA GLY A 80 12.64 12.45 3.19
C GLY A 80 11.62 11.33 2.97
N LEU A 81 10.94 11.31 1.83
CA LEU A 81 10.00 10.26 1.47
C LEU A 81 10.71 8.92 1.28
N ARG A 82 11.91 8.92 0.72
CA ARG A 82 12.77 7.72 0.65
C ARG A 82 13.08 7.22 2.05
N GLU A 83 13.48 8.10 2.96
CA GLU A 83 13.74 7.68 4.34
C GLU A 83 12.49 7.08 5.01
N VAL A 84 11.31 7.66 4.80
CA VAL A 84 10.05 7.18 5.40
C VAL A 84 9.49 5.91 4.75
N LEU A 85 9.47 5.82 3.41
CA LEU A 85 8.94 4.67 2.64
C LEU A 85 9.84 3.44 2.75
N PHE A 86 11.14 3.64 3.03
CA PHE A 86 12.08 2.57 3.30
C PHE A 86 12.33 2.35 4.79
N ALA A 87 11.95 3.29 5.66
CA ALA A 87 11.97 3.07 7.09
C ALA A 87 11.02 1.93 7.46
N PRO A 88 11.30 1.21 8.57
CA PRO A 88 10.35 0.28 9.17
C PRO A 88 8.95 0.89 9.41
N VAL A 89 8.84 2.22 9.47
CA VAL A 89 7.58 2.96 9.57
C VAL A 89 6.71 2.84 8.32
N ALA A 90 7.23 2.57 7.12
CA ALA A 90 6.42 2.21 5.95
C ALA A 90 5.64 0.90 6.16
N ASN A 91 6.05 0.06 7.12
CA ASN A 91 5.24 -1.08 7.56
C ASN A 91 3.94 -0.64 8.27
N VAL A 92 3.86 0.60 8.76
CA VAL A 92 2.64 1.20 9.35
C VAL A 92 1.62 1.60 8.29
N ALA A 93 2.03 1.83 7.03
CA ALA A 93 1.10 2.04 5.92
C ALA A 93 0.55 0.72 5.34
N THR A 94 1.25 -0.40 5.63
CA THR A 94 0.88 -1.75 5.19
C THR A 94 -0.53 -2.22 5.63
N PRO A 95 -1.08 -1.83 6.80
CA PRO A 95 -2.41 -2.24 7.22
C PRO A 95 -3.58 -1.66 6.42
N PHE A 96 -3.39 -0.60 5.64
CA PHE A 96 -4.53 0.06 4.99
C PHE A 96 -4.99 -0.67 3.72
N PHE A 97 -4.05 -1.22 2.94
CA PHE A 97 -4.39 -2.02 1.76
C PHE A 97 -4.63 -3.51 2.08
N LEU A 98 -3.92 -4.07 3.07
CA LEU A 98 -3.99 -5.49 3.40
C LEU A 98 -5.40 -5.98 3.74
N GLY A 99 -6.22 -5.12 4.32
CA GLY A 99 -7.55 -5.48 4.80
C GLY A 99 -8.67 -5.07 3.86
N LEU A 100 -8.35 -4.47 2.72
CA LEU A 100 -9.35 -4.18 1.72
C LEU A 100 -9.80 -5.48 1.04
N PRO A 101 -11.10 -5.62 0.73
CA PRO A 101 -11.61 -6.77 -0.01
C PRO A 101 -10.83 -6.95 -1.31
N GLY A 102 -10.50 -8.20 -1.63
CA GLY A 102 -9.82 -8.54 -2.86
C GLY A 102 -8.31 -8.36 -2.86
N PHE A 103 -7.67 -7.80 -1.81
CA PHE A 103 -6.21 -7.62 -1.83
C PHE A 103 -5.47 -8.96 -1.85
N ARG A 104 -4.51 -9.13 -2.76
CA ARG A 104 -3.70 -10.36 -2.88
C ARG A 104 -2.22 -10.12 -2.66
N ARG A 105 -1.68 -9.09 -3.31
CA ARG A 105 -0.24 -8.83 -3.36
C ARG A 105 0.06 -7.35 -3.51
N LYS A 106 1.21 -6.92 -2.97
CA LYS A 106 1.85 -5.64 -3.26
C LYS A 106 3.35 -5.83 -3.46
N LEU A 107 3.89 -5.30 -4.55
CA LEU A 107 5.32 -5.09 -4.75
C LEU A 107 5.64 -3.62 -4.59
N TRP A 108 6.74 -3.34 -3.90
CA TRP A 108 7.31 -2.01 -3.78
C TRP A 108 8.59 -1.96 -4.60
N LEU A 109 8.63 -1.06 -5.57
CA LEU A 109 9.75 -0.88 -6.46
C LEU A 109 10.29 0.56 -6.40
N ALA A 110 11.60 0.67 -6.37
CA ALA A 110 12.32 1.93 -6.26
C ALA A 110 13.03 2.24 -7.55
N GLY A 111 12.75 3.43 -8.11
CA GLY A 111 13.44 3.93 -9.29
C GLY A 111 14.91 4.23 -9.02
N GLU A 112 15.72 4.25 -10.08
CA GLU A 112 17.11 4.72 -10.00
C GLU A 112 17.20 6.21 -9.61
N GLN A 113 16.21 7.00 -10.01
CA GLN A 113 16.11 8.41 -9.64
C GLN A 113 15.47 8.57 -8.25
N SER A 114 16.06 9.44 -7.43
CA SER A 114 15.48 9.81 -6.13
C SER A 114 14.11 10.46 -6.35
N GLY A 115 13.05 9.87 -5.79
CA GLY A 115 11.68 10.38 -5.92
C GLY A 115 10.80 9.59 -6.89
N ALA A 116 11.38 8.67 -7.67
CA ALA A 116 10.63 7.78 -8.56
C ALA A 116 10.29 6.47 -7.85
N TYR A 117 9.00 6.18 -7.72
CA TYR A 117 8.48 4.98 -7.08
C TYR A 117 7.44 4.32 -7.97
N LEU A 118 7.45 2.99 -7.96
CA LEU A 118 6.46 2.18 -8.64
C LEU A 118 5.96 1.11 -7.67
N GLU A 119 4.66 0.96 -7.62
CA GLU A 119 4.00 -0.06 -6.82
C GLU A 119 3.07 -0.87 -7.72
N LEU A 120 3.16 -2.20 -7.61
CA LEU A 120 2.26 -3.10 -8.30
C LEU A 120 1.40 -3.81 -7.26
N TYR A 121 0.09 -3.75 -7.45
CA TYR A 121 -0.89 -4.42 -6.61
C TYR A 121 -1.63 -5.47 -7.42
N GLU A 122 -1.92 -6.61 -6.81
CA GLU A 122 -2.78 -7.63 -7.39
C GLU A 122 -4.06 -7.74 -6.55
N TRP A 123 -5.20 -7.76 -7.24
CA TRP A 123 -6.54 -7.80 -6.67
C TRP A 123 -7.35 -8.96 -7.25
N ASP A 124 -8.36 -9.40 -6.49
CA ASP A 124 -9.33 -10.43 -6.92
C ASP A 124 -10.24 -9.92 -8.04
N SER A 125 -10.44 -8.60 -8.18
CA SER A 125 -11.27 -8.02 -9.22
C SER A 125 -10.86 -6.58 -9.57
N THR A 126 -11.22 -6.13 -10.77
CA THR A 126 -11.11 -4.73 -11.20
C THR A 126 -11.82 -3.79 -10.22
N ALA A 127 -13.03 -4.15 -9.77
CA ALA A 127 -13.83 -3.33 -8.86
C ALA A 127 -13.17 -3.15 -7.47
N ASP A 128 -12.42 -4.14 -7.00
CA ASP A 128 -11.66 -4.02 -5.76
C ASP A 128 -10.43 -3.11 -5.92
N ALA A 129 -9.74 -3.20 -7.07
CA ALA A 129 -8.64 -2.31 -7.42
C ALA A 129 -9.10 -0.85 -7.53
N GLU A 130 -10.19 -0.58 -8.25
CA GLU A 130 -10.78 0.76 -8.40
C GLU A 130 -11.21 1.36 -7.05
N ARG A 131 -11.80 0.55 -6.17
CA ARG A 131 -12.16 1.01 -4.81
C ARG A 131 -10.93 1.44 -4.01
N PHE A 132 -9.79 0.77 -4.21
CA PHE A 132 -8.55 1.20 -3.58
C PHE A 132 -8.02 2.49 -4.20
N VAL A 133 -8.10 2.67 -5.53
CA VAL A 133 -7.76 3.93 -6.21
C VAL A 133 -8.55 5.10 -5.61
N ASP A 134 -9.88 4.97 -5.50
CA ASP A 134 -10.74 6.02 -4.90
C ASP A 134 -10.29 6.43 -3.49
N VAL A 135 -9.90 5.46 -2.66
CA VAL A 135 -9.42 5.70 -1.30
C VAL A 135 -8.06 6.38 -1.34
N MET A 136 -7.15 5.91 -2.20
CA MET A 136 -5.80 6.45 -2.33
C MET A 136 -5.80 7.87 -2.87
N GLU A 137 -6.59 8.17 -3.89
CA GLU A 137 -6.75 9.54 -4.40
C GLU A 137 -7.25 10.48 -3.30
N SER A 138 -8.23 10.07 -2.50
CA SER A 138 -8.68 10.88 -1.37
C SER A 138 -7.61 11.09 -0.28
N LEU A 139 -6.65 10.16 -0.14
CA LEU A 139 -5.55 10.26 0.83
C LEU A 139 -4.38 11.09 0.29
N LEU A 140 -4.16 11.05 -1.02
CA LEU A 140 -3.07 11.73 -1.70
C LEU A 140 -3.41 13.16 -2.10
N ALA A 141 -4.68 13.52 -2.27
CA ALA A 141 -5.12 14.88 -2.62
C ALA A 141 -4.45 16.03 -1.82
N PRO A 142 -4.15 15.90 -0.51
CA PRO A 142 -3.42 16.93 0.23
C PRO A 142 -1.96 17.11 -0.19
N PHE A 143 -1.39 16.16 -0.92
CA PHE A 143 0.02 16.05 -1.31
C PHE A 143 0.24 16.24 -2.82
N ASP A 144 -0.80 16.55 -3.60
CA ASP A 144 -0.73 16.73 -5.06
C ASP A 144 0.31 17.78 -5.50
N SER A 145 0.70 18.71 -4.62
CA SER A 145 1.72 19.72 -4.91
C SER A 145 3.17 19.20 -4.82
N LEU A 146 3.39 17.98 -4.31
CA LEU A 146 4.73 17.42 -4.09
C LEU A 146 5.29 16.66 -5.30
N GLY A 147 4.46 16.36 -6.29
CA GLY A 147 4.84 15.54 -7.43
C GLY A 147 3.66 15.09 -8.26
N SER A 148 3.89 14.15 -9.16
CA SER A 148 2.82 13.49 -9.92
C SER A 148 2.57 12.09 -9.41
N THR A 149 1.30 11.71 -9.38
CA THR A 149 0.82 10.37 -9.04
C THR A 149 -0.02 9.85 -10.20
N THR A 150 0.15 8.60 -10.59
CA THR A 150 -0.67 7.98 -11.64
C THR A 150 -1.13 6.60 -11.20
N PHE A 151 -2.39 6.29 -11.52
CA PHE A 151 -3.02 5.01 -11.27
C PHE A 151 -3.46 4.40 -12.62
N GLU A 152 -3.09 3.16 -12.88
CA GLU A 152 -3.56 2.37 -14.03
C GLU A 152 -4.09 1.03 -13.51
N VAL A 153 -5.37 0.77 -13.71
CA VAL A 153 -5.97 -0.54 -13.44
C VAL A 153 -5.97 -1.37 -14.72
N VAL A 154 -5.45 -2.59 -14.63
CA VAL A 154 -5.36 -3.54 -15.74
C VAL A 154 -6.20 -4.75 -15.40
N GLU A 155 -7.27 -4.92 -16.16
CA GLU A 155 -8.27 -5.96 -15.98
C GLU A 155 -7.77 -7.31 -16.50
N GLY A 156 -8.22 -8.40 -15.87
CA GLY A 156 -7.99 -9.77 -16.33
C GLY A 156 -6.52 -10.19 -16.34
N ALA A 157 -5.69 -9.62 -15.46
CA ALA A 157 -4.27 -9.91 -15.40
C ALA A 157 -3.80 -10.13 -13.95
N THR A 158 -2.88 -11.08 -13.80
CA THR A 158 -2.00 -11.19 -12.64
C THR A 158 -0.78 -10.29 -12.79
N VAL A 159 0.00 -10.07 -11.72
CA VAL A 159 1.27 -9.31 -11.82
C VAL A 159 2.24 -9.99 -12.80
N GLU A 160 2.26 -11.33 -12.81
CA GLU A 160 3.08 -12.10 -13.72
C GLU A 160 2.70 -11.83 -15.18
N GLU A 161 1.41 -11.89 -15.52
CA GLU A 161 0.90 -11.64 -16.87
C GLU A 161 1.05 -10.18 -17.29
N TYR A 162 0.78 -9.23 -16.37
CA TYR A 162 0.97 -7.80 -16.61
C TYR A 162 2.40 -7.49 -17.08
N VAL A 163 3.40 -8.07 -16.39
CA VAL A 163 4.80 -7.87 -16.74
C VAL A 163 5.14 -8.61 -18.04
N ALA A 164 4.71 -9.86 -18.21
CA ALA A 164 5.03 -10.66 -19.39
C ALA A 164 4.39 -10.15 -20.69
N ALA A 165 3.19 -9.57 -20.62
CA ALA A 165 2.46 -9.04 -21.78
C ALA A 165 2.96 -7.66 -22.22
N ARG A 166 3.76 -7.00 -21.38
CA ARG A 166 4.35 -5.71 -21.68
C ARG A 166 5.82 -5.89 -22.08
N PRO A 167 6.41 -4.90 -22.74
CA PRO A 167 7.86 -4.78 -22.96
C PRO A 167 8.64 -4.52 -21.66
N LEU A 168 8.17 -5.09 -20.55
CA LEU A 168 8.77 -5.06 -19.23
C LEU A 168 9.50 -6.39 -19.04
N ALA A 169 10.78 -6.33 -18.68
CA ALA A 169 11.55 -7.54 -18.41
C ALA A 169 11.98 -7.57 -16.96
N TRP A 170 11.67 -8.66 -16.26
CA TRP A 170 12.36 -8.99 -15.02
C TRP A 170 13.83 -9.26 -15.34
N ARG A 171 14.70 -8.37 -14.90
CA ARG A 171 16.16 -8.57 -14.96
C ARG A 171 16.63 -9.13 -13.63
N ALA A 172 17.45 -10.18 -13.72
CA ALA A 172 18.13 -10.75 -12.57
C ALA A 172 18.98 -9.68 -11.86
N THR A 173 19.07 -9.82 -10.54
CA THR A 173 19.60 -8.88 -9.55
C THR A 173 20.65 -7.90 -10.09
N ALA A 174 20.26 -6.64 -10.28
CA ALA A 174 21.23 -5.55 -10.32
C ALA A 174 21.69 -5.30 -8.88
N SER A 175 23.00 -5.16 -8.67
CA SER A 175 23.61 -4.90 -7.37
C SER A 175 23.30 -3.49 -6.88
N ILE A 176 22.04 -3.22 -6.52
CA ILE A 176 21.70 -2.04 -5.73
C ILE A 176 21.99 -2.42 -4.27
N GLY A 177 22.80 -1.59 -3.62
CA GLY A 177 23.37 -1.83 -2.31
C GLY A 177 22.40 -2.50 -1.34
N ARG A 178 22.71 -3.75 -1.02
CA ARG A 178 22.02 -4.59 -0.05
C ARG A 178 22.00 -3.87 1.31
N GLN A 179 20.91 -3.18 1.66
CA GLN A 179 20.66 -2.79 3.04
C GLN A 179 19.79 -3.87 3.69
N SER A 180 20.51 -4.73 4.41
CA SER A 180 20.13 -5.74 5.42
C SER A 180 18.64 -5.94 5.72
N GLY A 181 18.14 -7.13 5.36
CA GLY A 181 16.84 -7.67 5.73
C GLY A 181 16.77 -8.25 7.15
N GLU A 182 17.13 -7.46 8.18
CA GLU A 182 16.99 -7.88 9.59
C GLU A 182 15.75 -7.29 10.30
N ASP A 183 14.96 -6.45 9.61
CA ASP A 183 13.91 -5.65 10.25
C ASP A 183 12.51 -6.29 10.30
N GLY A 184 12.30 -7.46 9.69
CA GLY A 184 10.97 -8.06 9.53
C GLY A 184 10.23 -8.32 10.85
N GLN A 185 10.92 -8.79 11.90
CA GLN A 185 10.29 -9.18 13.16
C GLN A 185 10.08 -8.02 14.14
N ARG A 186 10.94 -6.98 14.08
CA ARG A 186 10.71 -5.72 14.81
C ARG A 186 9.58 -4.91 14.18
N SER A 187 9.48 -4.93 12.86
CA SER A 187 8.46 -4.23 12.07
C SER A 187 7.02 -4.66 12.39
N VAL A 188 6.78 -5.95 12.68
CA VAL A 188 5.45 -6.45 13.06
C VAL A 188 4.98 -5.84 14.40
N ARG A 189 5.88 -5.68 15.37
CA ARG A 189 5.53 -5.08 16.68
C ARG A 189 5.19 -3.60 16.57
N PHE A 190 5.90 -2.85 15.72
CA PHE A 190 5.61 -1.44 15.46
C PHE A 190 4.33 -1.24 14.66
N ALA A 191 4.04 -2.11 13.67
CA ALA A 191 2.78 -2.06 12.93
C ALA A 191 1.57 -2.31 13.85
N LEU A 192 1.66 -3.29 14.76
CA LEU A 192 0.62 -3.55 15.77
C LEU A 192 0.44 -2.35 16.73
N LEU A 193 1.54 -1.70 17.12
CA LEU A 193 1.49 -0.51 17.98
C LEU A 193 0.83 0.68 17.29
N ALA A 194 1.18 0.94 16.03
CA ALA A 194 0.60 2.02 15.25
C ALA A 194 -0.87 1.78 14.92
N LEU A 195 -1.25 0.53 14.60
CA LEU A 195 -2.65 0.11 14.47
C LEU A 195 -3.43 0.33 15.77
N ALA A 196 -2.83 0.00 16.93
CA ALA A 196 -3.45 0.24 18.23
C ALA A 196 -3.63 1.75 18.50
N LEU A 197 -2.67 2.59 18.11
CA LEU A 197 -2.76 4.05 18.24
C LEU A 197 -3.81 4.66 17.30
N VAL A 198 -3.95 4.16 16.07
CA VAL A 198 -5.01 4.57 15.14
C VAL A 198 -6.38 4.15 15.66
N ALA A 199 -6.51 2.92 16.18
CA ALA A 199 -7.74 2.44 16.81
C ALA A 199 -8.10 3.25 18.06
N ALA A 200 -7.12 3.58 18.90
CA ALA A 200 -7.31 4.42 20.08
C ALA A 200 -7.70 5.86 19.70
N GLY A 201 -7.04 6.45 18.72
CA GLY A 201 -7.39 7.77 18.18
C GLY A 201 -8.80 7.82 17.63
N TYR A 202 -9.22 6.78 16.91
CA TYR A 202 -10.59 6.62 16.42
C TYR A 202 -11.60 6.47 17.57
N ALA A 203 -11.28 5.69 18.61
CA ALA A 203 -12.14 5.53 19.78
C ALA A 203 -12.31 6.86 20.55
N VAL A 204 -11.24 7.63 20.71
CA VAL A 204 -11.25 8.96 21.32
C VAL A 204 -12.08 9.94 20.49
N TRP A 205 -11.88 9.96 19.17
CA TRP A 205 -12.67 10.79 18.27
C TRP A 205 -14.16 10.43 18.31
N ARG A 206 -14.51 9.14 18.33
CA ARG A 206 -15.89 8.63 18.48
C ARG A 206 -16.51 9.00 19.83
N PHE A 207 -15.71 9.02 20.90
CA PHE A 207 -16.16 9.41 22.23
C PHE A 207 -16.42 10.93 22.33
N CYS A 208 -15.51 11.75 21.79
CA CYS A 208 -15.65 13.21 21.75
C CYS A 208 -16.82 13.65 20.85
N SER A 209 -17.00 13.00 19.70
CA SER A 209 -18.11 13.29 18.78
C SER A 209 -19.49 12.87 19.31
N ARG A 210 -19.58 11.88 20.20
CA ARG A 210 -20.81 11.55 20.94
C ARG A 210 -21.14 12.62 22.01
N ARG A 211 -20.14 13.12 22.75
CA ARG A 211 -20.35 14.19 23.75
C ARG A 211 -20.76 15.52 23.11
N GLY A 212 -20.21 15.87 21.94
CA GLY A 212 -20.60 17.06 21.19
C GLY A 212 -22.06 17.02 20.68
N ARG A 213 -22.63 15.82 20.51
CA ARG A 213 -24.05 15.65 20.11
C ARG A 213 -25.01 15.74 21.30
N VAL A 214 -24.60 15.27 22.48
CA VAL A 214 -25.38 15.41 23.73
C VAL A 214 -25.45 16.88 24.18
N ALA A 215 -24.38 17.66 24.01
CA ALA A 215 -24.37 19.09 24.35
C ALA A 215 -25.29 19.96 23.45
N ARG A 216 -25.64 19.49 22.25
CA ARG A 216 -26.53 20.21 21.32
C ARG A 216 -28.02 19.89 21.51
N SER A 217 -28.35 18.78 22.17
CA SER A 217 -29.74 18.38 22.46
C SER A 217 -30.28 18.97 23.76
N GLY A 218 -29.46 19.63 24.58
CA GLY A 218 -29.86 20.25 25.85
C GLY A 218 -30.07 21.76 25.80
N LYS A 219 -30.16 22.35 24.60
CA LYS A 219 -30.33 23.82 24.42
C LYS A 219 -31.65 24.23 23.75
N GLU A 220 -32.54 23.28 23.53
CA GLU A 220 -33.94 23.52 23.16
C GLU A 220 -34.84 22.78 24.15
N ALA A 221 -35.03 23.39 25.32
CA ALA A 221 -36.12 23.14 26.26
C ALA A 221 -36.33 24.42 27.08
#